data_AF-A0A3A6DTM9-F1
#
_entry.id   AF-A0A3A6DTM9-F1
#
_cell.length_a   1.000
_cell.length_b   1.000
_cell.length_c   1.000
_cell.angle_alpha   90.00
_cell.angle_beta   90.00
_cell.angle_gamma   90.00
#
_symmetry.space_group_name_H-M   'P 1'
#
loop_
_entity.id
_entity.type
_entity.pdbx_description
1 polymer ?
#
loop_
_entity_poly.entity_id
_entity_poly.type
_entity_poly.pdbx_seq_one_letter_code
_entity_poly.pdbx_strand_id
1 'polypeptide(L)'
;MRRREKLLGGLFSFFIAFFLFLLLFICVSKATLLNKGFLLSTLDKSEYYTGVTRALTEDFKKSAGAAGFQPSVYDGFLKEADVKKVAIQYIETSFTGKEATVDQESFKKQLNDHLQKVIKTENIKLDEDSKLRLENYIKVNAKGYKQFVQFPFIQYIVMGIQMMDRVLPFAIAACVLLLLLSVFFLIRMKLKRKDTLLFLGSAAGGAGWMLTLLPAGILLGGYTHRIRLEPEYFYKFFVAFLDGYLWMLILFGLALILMGIILILFIYKKRNTVHAAGE
;
A
#
# COMPACT_ATOMS: atom_id res chain seq x y z
N MET A 1 9.97 -46.08 -5.66
CA MET A 1 8.78 -45.38 -6.16
C MET A 1 8.68 -45.62 -7.66
N ARG A 2 7.52 -46.05 -8.15
CA ARG A 2 7.26 -46.34 -9.57
C ARG A 2 7.20 -45.04 -10.38
N ARG A 3 7.47 -45.08 -11.69
CA ARG A 3 7.47 -43.88 -12.57
C ARG A 3 6.15 -43.10 -12.50
N ARG A 4 5.01 -43.80 -12.48
CA ARG A 4 3.67 -43.22 -12.37
C ARG A 4 3.44 -42.45 -11.04
N GLU A 5 3.93 -42.99 -9.93
CA GLU A 5 3.83 -42.37 -8.60
C GLU A 5 4.66 -41.08 -8.53
N LYS A 6 5.85 -41.05 -9.16
CA LYS A 6 6.67 -39.84 -9.25
C LYS A 6 5.98 -38.73 -10.04
N LEU A 7 5.37 -39.09 -11.18
CA LEU A 7 4.66 -38.13 -12.04
C LEU A 7 3.42 -37.56 -11.34
N LEU A 8 2.60 -38.41 -10.72
CA LEU A 8 1.41 -37.97 -9.99
C LEU A 8 1.78 -37.16 -8.74
N GLY A 9 2.80 -37.58 -7.99
CA GLY A 9 3.29 -36.82 -6.84
C GLY A 9 3.83 -35.44 -7.23
N GLY A 10 4.57 -35.35 -8.34
CA GLY A 10 5.01 -34.08 -8.91
C GLY A 10 3.87 -33.18 -9.35
N LEU A 11 2.83 -33.75 -9.98
CA LEU A 11 1.63 -33.01 -10.40
C LEU A 11 0.88 -32.42 -9.20
N PHE A 12 0.62 -33.21 -8.15
CA PHE A 12 -0.03 -32.69 -6.95
C PHE A 12 0.86 -31.69 -6.20
N SER A 13 2.17 -31.91 -6.17
CA SER A 13 3.13 -30.93 -5.63
C SER A 13 3.07 -29.60 -6.38
N PHE A 14 2.91 -29.62 -7.71
CA PHE A 14 2.73 -28.42 -8.52
C PHE A 14 1.43 -27.69 -8.17
N PHE A 15 0.30 -28.42 -8.06
CA PHE A 15 -0.97 -27.80 -7.66
C PHE A 15 -0.91 -27.21 -6.26
N ILE A 16 -0.29 -27.90 -5.30
CA ILE A 16 -0.06 -27.37 -3.96
C ILE A 16 0.76 -26.08 -4.04
N ALA A 17 1.86 -26.07 -4.80
CA ALA A 17 2.69 -24.88 -4.96
C ALA A 17 1.88 -23.71 -5.55
N PHE A 18 1.13 -23.97 -6.62
CA PHE A 18 0.34 -22.96 -7.32
C PHE A 18 -0.76 -22.36 -6.44
N PHE A 19 -1.57 -23.19 -5.78
CA PHE A 19 -2.65 -22.70 -4.91
C PHE A 19 -2.12 -22.06 -3.63
N LEU A 20 -0.99 -22.52 -3.10
CA LEU A 20 -0.33 -21.87 -1.97
C LEU A 20 0.22 -20.49 -2.36
N PHE A 21 0.87 -20.38 -3.52
CA PHE A 21 1.30 -19.10 -4.10
C PHE A 21 0.11 -18.15 -4.25
N LEU A 22 -0.98 -18.60 -4.88
CA LEU A 22 -2.14 -17.77 -5.18
C LEU A 22 -2.84 -17.31 -3.89
N LEU A 23 -2.97 -18.20 -2.90
CA LEU A 23 -3.51 -17.87 -1.59
C LEU A 23 -2.68 -16.81 -0.87
N LEU A 24 -1.35 -16.97 -0.82
CA LEU A 24 -0.48 -15.99 -0.17
C LEU A 24 -0.43 -14.66 -0.93
N PHE A 25 -0.40 -14.70 -2.25
CA PHE A 25 -0.46 -13.49 -3.08
C PHE A 25 -1.73 -12.69 -2.77
N ILE A 26 -2.89 -13.35 -2.68
CA ILE A 26 -4.14 -12.73 -2.27
C ILE A 26 -4.06 -12.17 -0.85
N CYS A 27 -3.57 -12.95 0.12
CA CYS A 27 -3.47 -12.52 1.51
C CYS A 27 -2.55 -11.32 1.68
N VAL A 28 -1.39 -11.31 1.02
CA VAL A 28 -0.45 -10.19 1.03
C VAL A 28 -1.08 -8.96 0.38
N SER A 29 -1.73 -9.11 -0.77
CA SER A 29 -2.45 -8.02 -1.44
C SER A 29 -3.54 -7.41 -0.55
N LYS A 30 -4.30 -8.27 0.16
CA LYS A 30 -5.33 -7.84 1.12
C LYS A 30 -4.75 -7.12 2.33
N ALA A 31 -3.58 -7.54 2.81
CA ALA A 31 -2.92 -6.92 3.95
C ALA A 31 -2.18 -5.61 3.58
N THR A 32 -1.95 -5.35 2.29
CA THR A 32 -1.15 -4.21 1.81
C THR A 32 -1.96 -3.31 0.89
N LEU A 33 -1.88 -3.47 -0.44
CA LEU A 33 -2.49 -2.58 -1.44
C LEU A 33 -3.99 -2.34 -1.21
N LEU A 34 -4.68 -3.34 -0.68
CA LEU A 34 -6.13 -3.30 -0.46
C LEU A 34 -6.50 -3.02 1.00
N ASN A 35 -5.56 -2.45 1.76
CA ASN A 35 -5.73 -2.17 3.18
C ASN A 35 -5.64 -0.67 3.45
N LYS A 36 -6.70 -0.11 4.04
CA LYS A 36 -6.73 1.30 4.50
C LYS A 36 -5.56 1.63 5.43
N GLY A 37 -5.23 0.74 6.36
CA GLY A 37 -4.14 0.94 7.32
C GLY A 37 -2.78 1.00 6.64
N PHE A 38 -2.52 0.15 5.65
CA PHE A 38 -1.30 0.19 4.85
C PHE A 38 -1.19 1.50 4.04
N LEU A 39 -2.29 1.96 3.42
CA LEU A 39 -2.35 3.26 2.74
C LEU A 39 -1.98 4.41 3.69
N LEU A 40 -2.68 4.51 4.84
CA LEU A 40 -2.45 5.58 5.82
C LEU A 40 -1.03 5.54 6.40
N SER A 41 -0.51 4.34 6.71
CA SER A 41 0.86 4.18 7.20
C SER A 41 1.89 4.59 6.14
N THR A 42 1.62 4.34 4.86
CA THR A 42 2.54 4.69 3.77
C THR A 42 2.55 6.20 3.51
N LEU A 43 1.38 6.85 3.55
CA LEU A 43 1.30 8.32 3.48
C LEU A 43 2.11 8.98 4.58
N ASP A 44 2.06 8.43 5.80
CA ASP A 44 2.82 8.94 6.94
C ASP A 44 4.34 8.77 6.77
N LYS A 45 4.78 7.60 6.31
CA LYS A 45 6.21 7.27 6.16
C LYS A 45 6.87 7.90 4.92
N SER A 46 6.09 8.39 3.97
CA SER A 46 6.59 8.91 2.68
C SER A 46 6.75 10.43 2.63
N GLU A 47 6.63 11.12 3.78
CA GLU A 47 6.64 12.59 3.88
C GLU A 47 5.53 13.24 3.03
N TYR A 48 4.45 12.50 2.74
CA TYR A 48 3.40 12.97 1.85
C TYR A 48 2.77 14.26 2.38
N TYR A 49 2.42 14.29 3.67
CA TYR A 49 1.76 15.44 4.30
C TYR A 49 2.69 16.66 4.34
N THR A 50 3.98 16.47 4.66
CA THR A 50 5.00 17.52 4.60
C THR A 50 5.09 18.12 3.19
N GLY A 51 5.11 17.26 2.17
CA GLY A 51 5.16 17.67 0.78
C GLY A 51 3.93 18.45 0.32
N VAL A 52 2.73 18.01 0.72
CA VAL A 52 1.47 18.72 0.47
C VAL A 52 1.46 20.08 1.16
N THR A 53 1.85 20.15 2.44
CA THR A 53 1.93 21.42 3.18
C THR A 53 2.89 22.40 2.51
N ARG A 54 4.09 21.94 2.13
CA ARG A 54 5.08 22.78 1.42
C ARG A 54 4.52 23.31 0.10
N ALA A 55 3.96 22.44 -0.74
CA ALA A 55 3.43 22.83 -2.05
C ALA A 55 2.27 23.83 -1.92
N LEU A 56 1.39 23.61 -0.95
CA LEU A 56 0.26 24.49 -0.66
C LEU A 56 0.73 25.86 -0.12
N THR A 57 1.70 25.90 0.80
CA THR A 57 2.30 27.15 1.26
C THR A 57 2.96 27.92 0.12
N GLU A 58 3.68 27.24 -0.77
CA GLU A 58 4.27 27.87 -1.95
C GLU A 58 3.22 28.42 -2.92
N ASP A 59 2.10 27.74 -3.11
CA ASP A 59 0.97 28.21 -3.93
C ASP A 59 0.34 29.48 -3.36
N PHE A 60 0.12 29.53 -2.04
CA PHE A 60 -0.35 30.73 -1.34
C PHE A 60 0.64 31.89 -1.45
N LYS A 61 1.94 31.62 -1.29
CA LYS A 61 3.01 32.61 -1.46
C LYS A 61 3.04 33.21 -2.86
N LYS A 62 2.88 32.38 -3.89
CA LYS A 62 2.85 32.81 -5.29
C LYS A 62 1.65 33.70 -5.60
N SER A 63 0.50 33.44 -4.97
CA SER A 63 -0.72 34.21 -5.19
C SER A 63 -0.90 35.40 -4.24
N ALA A 64 -0.10 35.53 -3.18
CA ALA A 64 -0.17 36.60 -2.16
C ALA A 64 -0.31 38.02 -2.75
N GLY A 65 0.48 38.32 -3.77
CA GLY A 65 0.49 39.63 -4.43
C GLY A 65 -0.85 40.01 -5.08
N ALA A 66 -1.66 39.03 -5.48
CA ALA A 66 -3.00 39.28 -6.06
C ALA A 66 -3.96 39.93 -5.05
N ALA A 67 -3.72 39.75 -3.75
CA ALA A 67 -4.46 40.39 -2.67
C ALA A 67 -3.67 41.51 -1.98
N GLY A 68 -2.51 41.90 -2.52
CA GLY A 68 -1.68 42.97 -1.97
C GLY A 68 -0.84 42.57 -0.75
N PHE A 69 -0.64 41.27 -0.50
CA PHE A 69 0.20 40.78 0.59
C PHE A 69 1.59 40.38 0.12
N GLN A 70 2.57 40.52 1.01
CA GLN A 70 3.90 39.93 0.81
C GLN A 70 3.83 38.41 1.00
N PRO A 71 4.65 37.60 0.30
CA PRO A 71 4.65 36.15 0.47
C PRO A 71 4.91 35.67 1.91
N SER A 72 5.71 36.42 2.67
CA SER A 72 6.07 36.09 4.06
C SER A 72 4.87 35.99 5.01
N VAL A 73 3.71 36.55 4.67
CA VAL A 73 2.49 36.43 5.49
C VAL A 73 2.06 34.98 5.71
N TYR A 74 2.51 34.04 4.86
CA TYR A 74 2.19 32.62 4.95
C TYR A 74 3.23 31.79 5.70
N ASP A 75 4.33 32.41 6.16
CA ASP A 75 5.35 31.69 6.92
C ASP A 75 4.77 31.16 8.24
N GLY A 76 4.77 29.83 8.38
CA GLY A 76 4.23 29.15 9.55
C GLY A 76 2.69 29.20 9.68
N PHE A 77 1.97 29.75 8.71
CA PHE A 77 0.50 29.78 8.72
C PHE A 77 -0.11 28.37 8.67
N LEU A 78 0.36 27.56 7.72
CA LEU A 78 -0.04 26.16 7.58
C LEU A 78 0.89 25.26 8.38
N LYS A 79 0.31 24.40 9.21
CA LYS A 79 1.05 23.35 9.93
C LYS A 79 0.75 22.00 9.31
N GLU A 80 1.78 21.17 9.20
CA GLU A 80 1.66 19.80 8.68
C GLU A 80 0.62 18.98 9.46
N ALA A 81 0.60 19.10 10.79
CA ALA A 81 -0.34 18.38 11.64
C ALA A 81 -1.81 18.68 11.29
N ASP A 82 -2.13 19.92 10.92
CA ASP A 82 -3.49 20.33 10.55
C ASP A 82 -3.86 19.76 9.17
N VAL A 83 -2.94 19.84 8.20
CA VAL A 83 -3.10 19.26 6.86
C VAL A 83 -3.29 17.74 6.95
N LYS A 84 -2.44 17.05 7.72
CA LYS A 84 -2.51 15.62 7.97
C LYS A 84 -3.85 15.22 8.57
N LYS A 85 -4.32 15.94 9.60
CA LYS A 85 -5.60 15.66 10.26
C LYS A 85 -6.76 15.71 9.26
N VAL A 86 -6.84 16.77 8.46
CA VAL A 86 -7.91 16.95 7.47
C VAL A 86 -7.82 15.91 6.35
N ALA A 87 -6.62 15.62 5.86
CA ALA A 87 -6.41 14.59 4.84
C ALA A 87 -6.81 13.19 5.33
N ILE A 88 -6.43 12.81 6.55
CA ILE A 88 -6.82 11.53 7.16
C ILE A 88 -8.35 11.46 7.30
N GLN A 89 -8.99 12.51 7.82
CA GLN A 89 -10.44 12.55 7.96
C GLN A 89 -11.15 12.37 6.61
N TYR A 90 -10.66 13.02 5.56
CA TYR A 90 -11.16 12.86 4.20
C TYR A 90 -11.02 11.42 3.70
N ILE A 91 -9.85 10.81 3.88
CA ILE A 91 -9.57 9.42 3.49
C ILE A 91 -10.49 8.46 4.25
N GLU A 92 -10.56 8.58 5.57
CA GLU A 92 -11.38 7.69 6.41
C GLU A 92 -12.86 7.79 6.09
N THR A 93 -13.37 9.01 5.88
CA THR A 93 -14.76 9.22 5.48
C THR A 93 -15.04 8.56 4.13
N SER A 94 -14.09 8.61 3.19
CA SER A 94 -14.23 7.96 1.88
C SER A 94 -14.42 6.44 2.01
N PHE A 95 -13.80 5.81 3.00
CA PHE A 95 -13.97 4.38 3.28
C PHE A 95 -15.33 4.02 3.90
N THR A 96 -16.09 4.99 4.42
CA THR A 96 -17.42 4.74 5.01
C THR A 96 -18.54 4.68 3.98
N GLY A 97 -18.26 4.99 2.71
CA GLY A 97 -19.28 5.11 1.66
C GLY A 97 -20.09 6.41 1.72
N LYS A 98 -19.78 7.31 2.66
CA LYS A 98 -20.33 8.67 2.72
C LYS A 98 -19.60 9.59 1.75
N GLU A 99 -20.26 10.66 1.33
CA GLU A 99 -19.62 11.72 0.55
C GLU A 99 -18.51 12.38 1.39
N ALA A 100 -17.25 12.11 1.03
CA ALA A 100 -16.11 12.71 1.68
C ALA A 100 -15.84 14.08 1.08
N THR A 101 -15.86 15.11 1.92
CA THR A 101 -15.52 16.47 1.52
C THR A 101 -14.55 17.08 2.54
N VAL A 102 -13.70 17.98 2.05
CA VAL A 102 -12.88 18.82 2.93
C VAL A 102 -13.70 20.06 3.25
N ASP A 103 -13.86 20.36 4.54
CA ASP A 103 -14.54 21.55 5.02
C ASP A 103 -13.76 22.81 4.59
N GLN A 104 -14.37 23.57 3.68
CA GLN A 104 -13.81 24.82 3.20
C GLN A 104 -14.14 25.99 4.11
N GLU A 105 -15.25 25.96 4.84
CA GLU A 105 -15.73 27.10 5.62
C GLU A 105 -14.86 27.32 6.85
N SER A 106 -14.47 26.25 7.54
CA SER A 106 -13.51 26.32 8.64
C SER A 106 -12.17 26.90 8.17
N PHE A 107 -11.65 26.43 7.02
CA PHE A 107 -10.40 26.95 6.47
C PHE A 107 -10.52 28.40 5.99
N LYS A 108 -11.62 28.79 5.33
CA LYS A 108 -11.89 30.20 4.95
C LYS A 108 -11.85 31.11 6.17
N LYS A 109 -12.49 30.70 7.27
CA LYS A 109 -12.50 31.46 8.51
C LYS A 109 -11.07 31.60 9.08
N GLN A 110 -10.33 30.49 9.15
CA GLN A 110 -8.94 30.50 9.61
C GLN A 110 -8.05 31.44 8.78
N LEU A 111 -8.17 31.38 7.46
CA LEU A 111 -7.42 32.23 6.54
C LEU A 111 -7.83 33.70 6.68
N ASN A 112 -9.13 33.98 6.77
CA ASN A 112 -9.62 35.34 6.99
C ASN A 112 -9.08 35.91 8.31
N ASP A 113 -9.21 35.17 9.41
CA ASP A 113 -8.75 35.62 10.73
C ASP A 113 -7.24 35.90 10.75
N HIS A 114 -6.46 35.11 10.01
CA HIS A 114 -5.03 35.32 9.83
C HIS A 114 -4.73 36.60 9.03
N LEU A 115 -5.32 36.76 7.85
CA LEU A 115 -5.10 37.93 7.01
C LEU A 115 -5.61 39.23 7.67
N GLN A 116 -6.73 39.19 8.38
CA GLN A 116 -7.24 40.33 9.14
C GLN A 116 -6.28 40.77 10.25
N LYS A 117 -5.56 39.83 10.90
CA LYS A 117 -4.50 40.18 11.86
C LYS A 117 -3.32 40.86 11.17
N VAL A 118 -2.90 40.37 10.00
CA VAL A 118 -1.84 40.99 9.20
C VAL A 118 -2.22 42.41 8.80
N ILE A 119 -3.41 42.62 8.25
CA ILE A 119 -3.95 43.93 7.85
C ILE A 119 -3.90 44.93 9.01
N LYS A 120 -4.33 44.50 10.21
CA LYS A 120 -4.29 45.35 11.41
C LYS A 120 -2.87 45.66 11.87
N THR A 121 -1.97 44.67 11.82
CA THR A 121 -0.59 44.81 12.30
C THR A 121 0.24 45.71 11.37
N GLU A 122 0.04 45.59 10.07
CA GLU A 122 0.74 46.37 9.04
C GLU A 122 0.03 47.69 8.70
N ASN A 123 -1.08 48.02 9.38
CA ASN A 123 -1.90 49.21 9.12
C ASN A 123 -2.33 49.36 7.65
N ILE A 124 -2.65 48.26 6.99
CA ILE A 124 -3.10 48.25 5.59
C ILE A 124 -4.51 48.85 5.53
N LYS A 125 -4.69 49.90 4.72
CA LYS A 125 -6.01 50.49 4.46
C LYS A 125 -6.74 49.68 3.39
N LEU A 126 -7.97 49.27 3.69
CA LEU A 126 -8.85 48.56 2.76
C LEU A 126 -10.01 49.45 2.32
N ASP A 127 -10.02 49.87 1.05
CA ASP A 127 -11.20 50.40 0.38
C ASP A 127 -12.20 49.27 0.03
N GLU A 128 -13.36 49.61 -0.54
CA GLU A 128 -14.39 48.62 -0.89
C GLU A 128 -13.91 47.60 -1.93
N ASP A 129 -13.18 48.04 -2.95
CA ASP A 129 -12.62 47.16 -3.98
C ASP A 129 -11.58 46.19 -3.40
N SER A 130 -10.78 46.63 -2.44
CA SER A 130 -9.79 45.82 -1.75
C SER A 130 -10.44 44.78 -0.82
N LYS A 131 -11.57 45.11 -0.19
CA LYS A 131 -12.35 44.14 0.58
C LYS A 131 -12.92 43.04 -0.33
N LEU A 132 -13.47 43.41 -1.48
CA LEU A 132 -14.00 42.44 -2.44
C LEU A 132 -12.90 41.54 -3.01
N ARG A 133 -11.72 42.11 -3.34
CA ARG A 133 -10.54 41.35 -3.76
C ARG A 133 -10.08 40.36 -2.70
N LEU A 134 -10.02 40.79 -1.44
CA LEU A 134 -9.66 39.94 -0.30
C LEU A 134 -10.62 38.76 -0.14
N GLU A 135 -11.93 39.02 -0.20
CA GLU A 135 -12.96 37.98 -0.09
C GLU A 135 -12.83 36.93 -1.20
N ASN A 136 -12.71 37.38 -2.45
CA ASN A 136 -12.51 36.49 -3.60
C ASN A 136 -11.21 35.69 -3.48
N TYR A 137 -10.14 36.33 -3.02
CA TYR A 137 -8.85 35.69 -2.79
C TYR A 137 -8.93 34.60 -1.72
N ILE A 138 -9.60 34.85 -0.59
CA ILE A 138 -9.84 33.84 0.46
C ILE A 138 -10.63 32.66 -0.12
N LYS A 139 -11.68 32.93 -0.90
CA LYS A 139 -12.51 31.90 -1.53
C LYS A 139 -11.73 31.01 -2.50
N VAL A 140 -10.87 31.59 -3.33
CA VAL A 140 -10.02 30.85 -4.28
C VAL A 140 -8.99 30.00 -3.54
N ASN A 141 -8.30 30.56 -2.55
CA ASN A 141 -7.31 29.82 -1.76
C ASN A 141 -7.94 28.69 -0.94
N ALA A 142 -9.16 28.85 -0.43
CA ALA A 142 -9.88 27.76 0.22
C ALA A 142 -10.28 26.63 -0.74
N LYS A 143 -10.55 26.97 -2.01
CA LYS A 143 -10.74 25.96 -3.05
C LYS A 143 -9.43 25.22 -3.36
N GLY A 144 -8.32 25.96 -3.49
CA GLY A 144 -6.98 25.39 -3.66
C GLY A 144 -6.62 24.45 -2.50
N TYR A 145 -6.80 24.89 -1.26
CA TYR A 145 -6.63 24.08 -0.05
C TYR A 145 -7.34 22.73 -0.16
N LYS A 146 -8.64 22.75 -0.48
CA LYS A 146 -9.41 21.51 -0.69
C LYS A 146 -8.75 20.62 -1.75
N GLN A 147 -8.34 21.17 -2.90
CA GLN A 147 -7.75 20.39 -3.99
C GLN A 147 -6.42 19.73 -3.61
N PHE A 148 -5.56 20.42 -2.85
CA PHE A 148 -4.29 19.86 -2.38
C PHE A 148 -4.47 18.79 -1.29
N VAL A 149 -5.39 19.02 -0.36
CA VAL A 149 -5.60 18.12 0.80
C VAL A 149 -6.43 16.89 0.42
N GLN A 150 -7.28 16.99 -0.60
CA GLN A 150 -8.01 15.83 -1.12
C GLN A 150 -7.05 14.88 -1.83
N PHE A 151 -6.91 13.67 -1.30
CA PHE A 151 -6.16 12.62 -1.95
C PHE A 151 -6.87 12.19 -3.25
N PRO A 152 -6.32 12.48 -4.45
CA PRO A 152 -7.07 12.42 -5.71
C PRO A 152 -7.50 11.01 -6.10
N PHE A 153 -6.76 9.99 -5.67
CA PHE A 153 -7.02 8.60 -6.07
C PHE A 153 -7.90 7.83 -5.08
N ILE A 154 -8.42 8.48 -4.03
CA ILE A 154 -9.07 7.76 -2.93
C ILE A 154 -10.29 6.98 -3.39
N GLN A 155 -11.10 7.55 -4.29
CA GLN A 155 -12.32 6.90 -4.78
C GLN A 155 -12.00 5.62 -5.55
N TYR A 156 -10.93 5.62 -6.36
CA TYR A 156 -10.48 4.42 -7.07
C TYR A 156 -9.99 3.34 -6.12
N ILE A 157 -9.25 3.73 -5.07
CA ILE A 157 -8.77 2.81 -4.03
C ILE A 157 -9.94 2.20 -3.26
N VAL A 158 -10.90 3.03 -2.81
CA VAL A 158 -12.09 2.56 -2.09
C VAL A 158 -12.91 1.62 -2.95
N MET A 159 -13.16 1.98 -4.21
CA MET A 159 -13.90 1.13 -5.15
C MET A 159 -13.19 -0.22 -5.37
N GLY A 160 -11.87 -0.20 -5.55
CA GLY A 160 -11.07 -1.41 -5.69
C GLY A 160 -11.15 -2.31 -4.44
N ILE A 161 -11.02 -1.72 -3.25
CA ILE A 161 -11.12 -2.45 -1.97
C ILE A 161 -12.52 -3.05 -1.79
N GLN A 162 -13.58 -2.28 -2.01
CA GLN A 162 -14.96 -2.76 -1.86
C GLN A 162 -15.30 -3.88 -2.85
N MET A 163 -14.84 -3.76 -4.10
CA MET A 163 -14.98 -4.81 -5.11
C MET A 163 -14.25 -6.08 -4.68
N MET A 164 -13.03 -5.94 -4.18
CA MET A 164 -12.22 -7.08 -3.75
C MET A 164 -12.73 -7.71 -2.46
N ASP A 165 -13.25 -6.94 -1.49
CA ASP A 165 -13.84 -7.50 -0.27
C ASP A 165 -15.05 -8.39 -0.55
N ARG A 166 -15.78 -8.13 -1.64
CA ARG A 166 -16.89 -8.99 -2.08
C ARG A 166 -16.39 -10.30 -2.71
N VAL A 167 -15.32 -10.26 -3.51
CA VAL A 167 -14.86 -11.41 -4.32
C VAL A 167 -13.82 -12.26 -3.61
N LEU A 168 -12.93 -11.64 -2.84
CA LEU A 168 -11.79 -12.30 -2.18
C LEU A 168 -12.19 -13.46 -1.26
N PRO A 169 -13.26 -13.40 -0.44
CA PRO A 169 -13.64 -14.52 0.41
C PRO A 169 -13.92 -15.80 -0.39
N PHE A 170 -14.58 -15.68 -1.54
CA PHE A 170 -14.86 -16.82 -2.43
C PHE A 170 -13.58 -17.34 -3.08
N ALA A 171 -12.69 -16.45 -3.53
CA ALA A 171 -11.40 -16.83 -4.09
C ALA A 171 -10.52 -17.56 -3.07
N ILE A 172 -10.45 -17.05 -1.82
CA ILE A 172 -9.73 -17.67 -0.71
C ILE A 172 -10.33 -19.05 -0.41
N ALA A 173 -11.66 -19.17 -0.29
CA ALA A 173 -12.33 -20.44 -0.01
C ALA A 173 -12.04 -21.49 -1.10
N ALA A 174 -12.11 -21.08 -2.37
CA ALA A 174 -11.78 -21.96 -3.50
C ALA A 174 -10.31 -22.41 -3.48
N CYS A 175 -9.37 -21.49 -3.21
CA CYS A 175 -7.95 -21.82 -3.11
C CYS A 175 -7.66 -22.78 -1.97
N VAL A 176 -8.25 -22.54 -0.79
CA VAL A 176 -8.11 -23.43 0.37
C VAL A 176 -8.66 -24.81 0.05
N LEU A 177 -9.84 -24.90 -0.56
CA LEU A 177 -10.44 -26.18 -0.93
C LEU A 177 -9.57 -26.96 -1.93
N LEU A 178 -9.07 -26.31 -2.99
CA LEU A 178 -8.21 -26.94 -3.99
C LEU A 178 -6.84 -27.34 -3.42
N LEU A 179 -6.29 -26.52 -2.52
CA LEU A 179 -5.06 -26.83 -1.79
C LEU A 179 -5.25 -28.08 -0.92
N LEU A 180 -6.32 -28.12 -0.10
CA LEU A 180 -6.64 -29.26 0.76
C LEU A 180 -6.90 -30.53 -0.05
N LEU A 181 -7.62 -30.43 -1.17
CA LEU A 181 -7.87 -31.55 -2.07
C LEU A 181 -6.56 -32.10 -2.66
N SER A 182 -5.66 -31.21 -3.08
CA SER A 182 -4.35 -31.60 -3.61
C SER A 182 -3.47 -32.29 -2.55
N VAL A 183 -3.45 -31.77 -1.33
CA VAL A 183 -2.77 -32.40 -0.19
C VAL A 183 -3.39 -33.75 0.15
N PHE A 184 -4.72 -33.84 0.18
CA PHE A 184 -5.45 -35.07 0.46
C PHE A 184 -5.13 -36.17 -0.57
N PHE A 185 -5.15 -35.86 -1.86
CA PHE A 185 -4.78 -36.81 -2.91
C PHE A 185 -3.33 -37.25 -2.79
N LEU A 186 -2.40 -36.33 -2.49
CA LEU A 186 -0.99 -36.67 -2.28
C LEU A 186 -0.80 -37.64 -1.10
N ILE A 187 -1.53 -37.47 0.00
CA ILE A 187 -1.50 -38.37 1.16
C ILE A 187 -2.14 -39.73 0.81
N ARG A 188 -3.26 -39.72 0.08
CA ARG A 188 -3.98 -40.94 -0.34
C ARG A 188 -3.20 -41.84 -1.28
N MET A 189 -2.16 -41.33 -1.94
CA MET A 189 -1.24 -42.15 -2.74
C MET A 189 -0.43 -43.16 -1.90
N LYS A 190 -0.50 -43.11 -0.55
CA LYS A 190 0.20 -44.02 0.36
C LYS A 190 1.71 -44.12 0.09
N LEU A 191 2.31 -43.00 -0.33
CA LEU A 191 3.75 -42.89 -0.53
C LEU A 191 4.48 -43.07 0.81
N LYS A 192 5.78 -43.39 0.75
CA LYS A 192 6.61 -43.38 1.96
C LYS A 192 6.59 -41.97 2.54
N ARG A 193 6.50 -41.85 3.87
CA ARG A 193 6.48 -40.55 4.57
C ARG A 193 7.58 -39.59 4.09
N LYS A 194 8.77 -40.12 3.77
CA LYS A 194 9.91 -39.36 3.21
C LYS A 194 9.58 -38.72 1.86
N ASP A 195 8.93 -39.47 0.98
CA ASP A 195 8.57 -39.04 -0.36
C ASP A 195 7.45 -37.98 -0.32
N THR A 196 6.45 -38.17 0.54
CA THR A 196 5.40 -37.17 0.76
C THR A 196 5.98 -35.84 1.29
N LEU A 197 6.89 -35.91 2.27
CA LEU A 197 7.55 -34.71 2.80
C LEU A 197 8.43 -34.01 1.74
N LEU A 198 9.06 -34.78 0.84
CA LEU A 198 9.85 -34.22 -0.26
C LEU A 198 8.95 -33.43 -1.22
N PHE A 199 7.80 -33.98 -1.60
CA PHE A 199 6.84 -33.27 -2.45
C PHE A 199 6.27 -32.04 -1.75
N LEU A 200 5.92 -32.11 -0.46
CA LEU A 200 5.44 -30.94 0.28
C LEU A 200 6.51 -29.84 0.42
N GLY A 201 7.75 -30.22 0.75
CA GLY A 201 8.87 -29.27 0.81
C GLY A 201 9.17 -28.63 -0.55
N SER A 202 9.10 -29.42 -1.63
CA SER A 202 9.25 -28.91 -3.00
C SER A 202 8.10 -27.97 -3.40
N ALA A 203 6.88 -28.27 -2.96
CA ALA A 203 5.72 -27.40 -3.22
C ALA A 203 5.85 -26.06 -2.49
N ALA A 204 6.24 -26.08 -1.20
CA ALA A 204 6.47 -24.87 -0.42
C ALA A 204 7.60 -24.02 -1.04
N GLY A 205 8.72 -24.63 -1.39
CA GLY A 205 9.82 -23.94 -2.08
C GLY A 205 9.40 -23.37 -3.43
N GLY A 206 8.64 -24.14 -4.23
CA GLY A 206 8.12 -23.69 -5.52
C GLY A 206 7.19 -22.48 -5.39
N ALA A 207 6.25 -22.50 -4.44
CA ALA A 207 5.38 -21.36 -4.13
C ALA A 207 6.20 -20.12 -3.70
N GLY A 208 7.23 -20.32 -2.87
CA GLY A 208 8.10 -19.25 -2.42
C GLY A 208 8.91 -18.61 -3.56
N TRP A 209 9.40 -19.41 -4.51
CA TRP A 209 10.06 -18.90 -5.72
C TRP A 209 9.10 -18.09 -6.60
N MET A 210 7.87 -18.58 -6.83
CA MET A 210 6.86 -17.85 -7.60
C MET A 210 6.53 -16.49 -6.96
N LEU A 211 6.48 -16.43 -5.63
CA LEU A 211 6.21 -15.20 -4.89
C LEU A 211 7.40 -14.22 -4.88
N THR A 212 8.63 -14.72 -5.04
CA THR A 212 9.85 -13.90 -4.90
C THR A 212 10.41 -13.40 -6.24
N LEU A 213 10.42 -14.24 -7.28
CA LEU A 213 11.18 -13.97 -8.52
C LEU A 213 10.70 -12.70 -9.24
N LEU A 214 9.40 -12.58 -9.48
CA LEU A 214 8.84 -11.43 -10.19
C LEU A 214 8.99 -10.14 -9.38
N PRO A 215 8.61 -10.09 -8.09
CA PRO A 215 8.83 -8.89 -7.27
C PRO A 215 10.29 -8.48 -7.15
N ALA A 216 11.21 -9.44 -6.97
CA ALA A 216 12.64 -9.16 -6.92
C ALA A 216 13.14 -8.59 -8.26
N GLY A 217 12.69 -9.13 -9.39
CA GLY A 217 13.02 -8.60 -10.71
C GLY A 217 12.53 -7.15 -10.91
N ILE A 218 11.33 -6.82 -10.42
CA ILE A 218 10.79 -5.45 -10.49
C ILE A 218 11.64 -4.48 -9.67
N LEU A 219 12.01 -4.86 -8.44
CA LEU A 219 12.82 -4.02 -7.56
C LEU A 219 14.26 -3.85 -8.08
N LEU A 220 14.91 -4.95 -8.48
CA LEU A 220 16.29 -4.91 -9.01
C LEU A 220 16.38 -4.13 -10.33
N GLY A 221 15.34 -4.19 -11.17
CA GLY A 221 15.26 -3.38 -12.39
C GLY A 221 14.99 -1.89 -12.15
N GLY A 222 14.66 -1.51 -10.91
CA GLY A 222 14.31 -0.14 -10.52
C GLY A 222 13.04 0.36 -11.20
N TYR A 223 12.12 -0.52 -11.60
CA TYR A 223 10.94 -0.14 -12.38
C TYR A 223 10.02 0.80 -11.60
N THR A 224 9.92 0.64 -10.28
CA THR A 224 9.15 1.54 -9.41
C THR A 224 9.72 2.96 -9.38
N HIS A 225 11.04 3.10 -9.52
CA HIS A 225 11.75 4.39 -9.47
C HIS A 225 11.75 5.14 -10.82
N ARG A 226 11.31 4.49 -11.90
CA ARG A 226 11.18 5.12 -13.23
C ARG A 226 9.85 5.83 -13.43
N ILE A 227 8.94 5.72 -12.46
CA ILE A 227 7.63 6.37 -12.48
C ILE A 227 7.86 7.88 -12.34
N ARG A 228 7.54 8.65 -13.38
CA ARG A 228 7.59 10.12 -13.34
C ARG A 228 6.23 10.64 -12.89
N LEU A 229 6.12 10.98 -11.60
CA LEU A 229 4.94 11.61 -11.04
C LEU A 229 5.31 12.96 -10.45
N GLU A 230 4.61 13.99 -10.89
CA GLU A 230 4.63 15.30 -10.28
C GLU A 230 3.29 15.55 -9.58
N PRO A 231 3.29 16.23 -8.42
CA PRO A 231 4.45 16.64 -7.64
C PRO A 231 5.25 15.53 -6.93
N GLU A 232 6.47 15.85 -6.48
CA GLU A 232 7.43 14.94 -5.83
C GLU A 232 6.84 14.10 -4.68
N TYR A 233 5.94 14.67 -3.88
CA TYR A 233 5.34 13.96 -2.75
C TYR A 233 4.43 12.81 -3.19
N PHE A 234 3.81 12.88 -4.38
CA PHE A 234 3.14 11.71 -4.96
C PHE A 234 4.15 10.65 -5.37
N TYR A 235 5.24 11.04 -6.03
CA TYR A 235 6.30 10.09 -6.40
C TYR A 235 6.80 9.32 -5.18
N LYS A 236 7.20 10.01 -4.11
CA LYS A 236 7.67 9.38 -2.86
C LYS A 236 6.64 8.41 -2.28
N PHE A 237 5.37 8.81 -2.24
CA PHE A 237 4.28 7.96 -1.79
C PHE A 237 4.11 6.71 -2.66
N PHE A 238 4.02 6.86 -3.99
CA PHE A 238 3.79 5.74 -4.91
C PHE A 238 4.93 4.73 -4.88
N VAL A 239 6.18 5.19 -4.85
CA VAL A 239 7.35 4.32 -4.72
C VAL A 239 7.28 3.57 -3.39
N ALA A 240 7.06 4.25 -2.27
CA ALA A 240 6.97 3.61 -0.96
C ALA A 240 5.81 2.58 -0.89
N PHE A 241 4.68 2.88 -1.53
CA PHE A 241 3.50 2.01 -1.56
C PHE A 241 3.74 0.73 -2.36
N LEU A 242 4.34 0.86 -3.55
CA LEU A 242 4.66 -0.29 -4.41
C LEU A 242 5.81 -1.10 -3.83
N ASP A 243 6.90 -0.47 -3.41
CA ASP A 243 8.06 -1.16 -2.85
C ASP A 243 7.66 -1.90 -1.57
N GLY A 244 6.86 -1.29 -0.70
CA GLY A 244 6.34 -1.96 0.51
C GLY A 244 5.55 -3.23 0.19
N TYR A 245 4.72 -3.21 -0.86
CA TYR A 245 4.00 -4.40 -1.33
C TYR A 245 4.94 -5.48 -1.87
N LEU A 246 5.90 -5.10 -2.72
CA LEU A 246 6.85 -6.03 -3.33
C LEU A 246 7.75 -6.68 -2.27
N TRP A 247 8.23 -5.91 -1.30
CA TRP A 247 9.02 -6.43 -0.18
C TRP A 247 8.23 -7.41 0.69
N MET A 248 6.93 -7.18 0.90
CA MET A 248 6.08 -8.13 1.63
C MET A 248 5.94 -9.46 0.87
N LEU A 249 5.76 -9.43 -0.46
CA LEU A 249 5.74 -10.66 -1.27
C LEU A 249 7.07 -11.43 -1.17
N ILE A 250 8.20 -10.72 -1.26
CA ILE A 250 9.54 -11.30 -1.10
C ILE A 250 9.71 -11.92 0.29
N LEU A 251 9.32 -11.22 1.35
CA LEU A 251 9.45 -11.70 2.72
C LEU A 251 8.71 -13.03 2.94
N PHE A 252 7.44 -13.11 2.52
CA PHE A 252 6.67 -14.36 2.61
C PHE A 252 7.21 -15.44 1.68
N GLY A 253 7.73 -15.06 0.52
CA GLY A 253 8.33 -15.98 -0.44
C GLY A 253 9.61 -16.64 0.11
N LEU A 254 10.49 -15.85 0.70
CA LEU A 254 11.70 -16.33 1.38
C LEU A 254 11.35 -17.22 2.58
N ALA A 255 10.35 -16.85 3.37
CA ALA A 255 9.88 -17.69 4.48
C ALA A 255 9.41 -19.09 4.00
N LEU A 256 8.70 -19.15 2.87
CA LEU A 256 8.29 -20.41 2.25
C LEU A 256 9.48 -21.23 1.70
N ILE A 257 10.45 -20.56 1.07
CA ILE A 257 11.68 -21.23 0.60
C ILE A 257 12.40 -21.87 1.78
N LEU A 258 12.59 -21.13 2.88
CA LEU A 258 13.21 -21.64 4.10
C LEU A 258 12.44 -22.83 4.68
N MET A 259 11.11 -22.73 4.76
CA MET A 259 10.26 -23.84 5.20
C MET A 259 10.44 -25.09 4.32
N GLY A 260 10.48 -24.91 3.00
CA GLY A 260 10.73 -25.99 2.04
C GLY A 260 12.09 -26.65 2.25
N ILE A 261 13.15 -25.86 2.43
CA ILE A 261 14.51 -26.35 2.69
C ILE A 261 14.56 -27.14 4.00
N ILE A 262 13.97 -26.62 5.08
CA ILE A 262 13.95 -27.29 6.39
C ILE A 262 13.27 -28.66 6.31
N LEU A 263 12.14 -28.75 5.60
CA LEU A 263 11.42 -30.01 5.40
C LEU A 263 12.29 -31.04 4.64
N ILE A 264 13.02 -30.59 3.62
CA ILE A 264 13.91 -31.46 2.83
C ILE A 264 15.12 -31.91 3.67
N LEU A 265 15.73 -31.02 4.44
CA LEU A 265 16.87 -31.34 5.31
C LEU A 265 16.50 -32.35 6.40
N PHE A 266 15.29 -32.24 6.98
CA PHE A 266 14.80 -33.20 7.97
C PHE A 266 14.72 -34.63 7.40
N ILE A 267 14.37 -34.77 6.11
CA ILE A 267 14.38 -36.06 5.41
C ILE A 267 15.81 -36.58 5.25
N TYR A 268 16.75 -35.71 4.89
CA TYR A 268 18.15 -36.08 4.68
C TYR A 268 18.82 -36.57 5.97
N LYS A 269 18.63 -35.84 7.08
CA LYS A 269 19.15 -36.24 8.40
C LYS A 269 18.62 -37.62 8.83
N LYS A 270 17.31 -37.88 8.64
CA LYS A 270 16.70 -39.18 8.94
C LYS A 270 17.20 -40.31 8.03
N ARG A 271 17.77 -40.00 6.87
CA ARG A 271 18.39 -41.00 6.00
C ARG A 271 19.74 -41.44 6.56
N ASN A 272 20.55 -40.49 7.02
CA ASN A 272 21.89 -40.76 7.55
C ASN A 272 21.85 -41.45 8.93
N THR A 273 20.90 -41.10 9.81
CA THR A 273 20.78 -41.77 11.12
C THR A 273 20.31 -43.22 11.03
N VAL A 274 19.51 -43.58 10.02
CA VAL A 274 19.07 -44.97 9.80
C VAL A 274 20.19 -45.82 9.20
N HIS A 275 21.07 -45.22 8.38
CA HIS A 275 22.26 -45.92 7.87
C HIS A 275 23.29 -46.17 9.00
N ALA A 276 23.50 -45.21 9.90
CA ALA A 276 24.43 -45.36 11.03
C ALA A 276 23.95 -46.28 12.17
N ALA A 277 22.67 -46.69 12.19
CA ALA A 277 22.11 -47.60 13.20
C ALA A 277 21.92 -49.04 12.68
N GLY A 278 22.32 -49.30 11.43
CA GLY A 278 22.28 -50.62 10.78
C GLY A 278 23.67 -51.18 10.46
N GLU A 279 24.72 -50.52 10.96
CA GLU A 279 26.10 -51.01 11.08
C GLU A 279 26.36 -51.36 12.56
#